data_AF-A0A2V9TQV8-F1
#
_entry.id   AF-A0A2V9TQV8-F1
#
_cell.length_a   1.000
_cell.length_b   1.000
_cell.length_c   1.000
_cell.angle_alpha   90.00
_cell.angle_beta   90.00
_cell.angle_gamma   90.00
#
_symmetry.space_group_name_H-M   'P 1'
#
loop_
_entity.id
_entity.type
_entity.pdbx_description
1 polymer ?
#
loop_
_entity_poly.entity_id
_entity_poly.type
_entity_poly.pdbx_seq_one_letter_code
_entity_poly.pdbx_strand_id
1 'polypeptide(L)'
;MVPAQIFASARQTTTELNTCEQAITQAIGQHSPLFRPPFGGRRPGTLRIARSLGLVPVMWSVSGQDWKSYSANEIKQRIRRQIRGGDVILLHDGSHTGMGVDRSQTIIATDLLIPEAKSEGFEFVTIPGMMNTSAVSRER
;
A
#
# COMPACT_ATOMS: atom_id res chain seq x y z
N MET A 1 -9.61 19.33 -0.61
CA MET A 1 -8.73 19.01 0.54
C MET A 1 -9.26 17.73 1.18
N VAL A 2 -8.65 16.57 0.91
CA VAL A 2 -9.02 15.34 1.63
C VAL A 2 -8.45 15.49 3.03
N PRO A 3 -9.25 15.51 4.10
CA PRO A 3 -8.70 15.50 5.44
C PRO A 3 -7.91 14.20 5.56
N ALA A 4 -6.60 14.31 5.76
CA ALA A 4 -5.84 13.17 6.21
C ALA A 4 -6.60 12.61 7.44
N GLN A 5 -6.87 11.31 7.47
CA GLN A 5 -7.47 10.59 8.61
C GLN A 5 -6.77 10.87 9.96
N ILE A 6 -5.63 11.57 9.90
CA ILE A 6 -4.93 12.28 10.96
C ILE A 6 -5.79 13.37 11.65
N PHE A 7 -6.91 13.85 11.13
CA PHE A 7 -7.76 14.83 11.84
C PHE A 7 -9.25 14.47 11.87
N ALA A 8 -9.61 13.29 11.36
CA ALA A 8 -10.99 12.84 11.29
C ALA A 8 -11.52 12.42 12.67
N SER A 9 -12.79 12.70 12.94
CA SER A 9 -13.51 12.15 14.09
C SER A 9 -13.74 10.65 13.93
N ALA A 10 -14.01 9.93 15.01
CA ALA A 10 -14.33 8.50 14.95
C ALA A 10 -15.50 8.19 14.02
N ARG A 11 -16.55 9.03 14.04
CA ARG A 11 -17.70 8.92 13.14
C ARG A 11 -17.27 9.09 11.69
N GLN A 12 -16.48 10.12 11.40
CA GLN A 12 -16.00 10.37 10.04
C GLN A 12 -15.11 9.23 9.52
N THR A 13 -14.17 8.74 10.34
CA THR A 13 -13.35 7.57 9.97
C THR A 13 -14.22 6.36 9.65
N THR A 14 -15.23 6.06 10.48
CA THR A 14 -16.15 4.93 10.26
C THR A 14 -16.93 5.11 8.96
N THR A 15 -17.47 6.31 8.71
CA THR A 15 -18.19 6.61 7.47
C THR A 15 -17.29 6.44 6.25
N GLU A 16 -16.08 7.01 6.25
CA GLU A 16 -15.16 6.91 5.12
C GLU A 16 -14.76 5.45 4.81
N LEU A 17 -14.52 4.63 5.84
CA LEU A 17 -14.20 3.21 5.65
C LEU A 17 -15.37 2.43 5.05
N ASN A 18 -16.59 2.61 5.58
CA ASN A 18 -17.79 1.92 5.07
C ASN A 18 -18.14 2.38 3.64
N THR A 19 -18.00 3.68 3.35
CA THR A 19 -18.24 4.21 2.00
C THR A 19 -17.22 3.65 1.00
N CYS A 20 -15.96 3.51 1.40
CA CYS A 20 -14.92 2.88 0.57
C CYS A 20 -15.27 1.41 0.27
N GLU A 21 -15.65 0.64 1.30
CA GLU A 21 -16.07 -0.75 1.14
C GLU A 21 -17.24 -0.90 0.16
N GLN A 22 -18.27 -0.05 0.31
CA GLN A 22 -19.42 -0.04 -0.58
C GLN A 22 -19.03 0.28 -2.02
N ALA A 23 -18.20 1.30 -2.23
CA ALA A 23 -17.75 1.70 -3.57
C ALA A 23 -16.96 0.60 -4.28
N ILE A 24 -16.03 -0.06 -3.57
CA ILE A 24 -15.26 -1.18 -4.11
C ILE A 24 -16.19 -2.37 -4.40
N THR A 25 -17.08 -2.72 -3.48
CA THR A 25 -18.02 -3.84 -3.66
C THR A 25 -18.96 -3.61 -4.84
N GLN A 26 -19.45 -2.38 -5.03
CA GLN A 26 -20.26 -2.02 -6.19
C GLN A 26 -19.49 -2.12 -7.51
N ALA A 27 -18.22 -1.74 -7.51
CA ALA A 27 -17.39 -1.75 -8.72
C ALA A 27 -16.96 -3.16 -9.16
N ILE A 28 -16.63 -4.05 -8.22
CA ILE A 28 -16.01 -5.36 -8.53
C ILE A 28 -16.65 -6.57 -7.83
N GLY A 29 -17.75 -6.39 -7.09
CA GLY A 29 -18.51 -7.47 -6.44
C GLY A 29 -17.91 -8.04 -5.15
N GLN A 30 -16.76 -7.55 -4.71
CA GLN A 30 -16.06 -8.01 -3.51
C GLN A 30 -15.27 -6.87 -2.85
N HIS A 31 -14.88 -7.04 -1.59
CA HIS A 31 -14.03 -6.10 -0.85
C HIS A 31 -12.80 -6.79 -0.23
N SER A 32 -11.71 -6.04 -0.11
CA SER A 32 -10.48 -6.52 0.54
C SER A 32 -10.52 -6.25 2.05
N PRO A 33 -10.18 -7.22 2.91
CA PRO A 33 -10.06 -6.96 4.35
C PRO A 33 -8.82 -6.14 4.71
N LEU A 34 -8.02 -5.69 3.73
CA LEU A 34 -6.80 -4.94 3.98
C LEU A 34 -7.08 -3.44 3.96
N PHE A 35 -6.53 -2.73 4.93
CA PHE A 35 -6.62 -1.29 5.03
C PHE A 35 -5.23 -0.65 5.09
N ARG A 36 -4.96 0.35 4.25
CA ARG A 36 -3.77 1.19 4.38
C ARG A 36 -4.19 2.61 4.73
N PRO A 37 -3.87 3.12 5.94
CA PRO A 37 -4.19 4.49 6.29
C PRO A 37 -3.56 5.48 5.32
N PRO A 38 -4.32 6.48 4.82
CA PRO A 38 -3.78 7.54 3.98
C PRO A 38 -2.55 8.19 4.63
N PHE A 39 -1.52 8.45 3.83
CA PHE A 39 -0.24 9.04 4.26
C PHE A 39 0.49 8.25 5.37
N GLY A 40 0.09 7.00 5.62
CA GLY A 40 0.64 6.20 6.70
C GLY A 40 0.26 6.67 8.10
N GLY A 41 -0.89 7.35 8.25
CA GLY A 41 -1.38 7.80 9.55
C GLY A 41 -1.60 6.65 10.54
N ARG A 42 -0.89 6.65 11.67
CA ARG A 42 -0.94 5.57 12.69
C ARG A 42 -1.74 5.94 13.94
N ARG A 43 -2.80 6.74 13.81
CA ARG A 43 -3.60 7.15 14.97
C ARG A 43 -4.26 5.93 15.63
N PRO A 44 -4.08 5.72 16.95
CA PRO A 44 -4.68 4.56 17.63
C PRO A 44 -6.21 4.47 17.47
N GLY A 45 -6.90 5.62 17.41
CA GLY A 45 -8.34 5.66 17.16
C GLY A 45 -8.71 5.09 15.79
N THR A 46 -8.08 5.59 14.73
CA THR A 46 -8.28 5.09 13.35
C THR A 46 -7.98 3.60 13.24
N LEU A 47 -6.86 3.14 13.82
CA LEU A 47 -6.48 1.73 13.77
C LEU A 47 -7.43 0.84 14.58
N ARG A 48 -7.99 1.32 15.70
CA ARG A 48 -9.02 0.59 16.46
C ARG A 48 -10.32 0.47 15.67
N ILE A 49 -10.76 1.55 15.04
CA ILE A 49 -11.98 1.57 14.20
C ILE A 49 -11.81 0.60 13.02
N ALA A 50 -10.69 0.67 12.31
CA ALA A 50 -10.42 -0.25 11.21
C ALA A 50 -10.52 -1.72 11.66
N ARG A 51 -9.89 -2.06 12.79
CA ARG A 51 -9.97 -3.43 13.36
C ARG A 51 -11.39 -3.81 13.81
N SER A 52 -12.17 -2.90 14.38
CA SER A 52 -13.57 -3.19 14.76
C SER A 52 -14.47 -3.43 13.55
N LEU A 53 -14.08 -2.93 12.37
CA LEU A 53 -14.75 -3.22 11.09
C LEU A 53 -14.18 -4.47 10.39
N GLY A 54 -13.33 -5.26 11.07
CA GLY A 54 -12.73 -6.47 10.50
C GLY A 54 -11.58 -6.21 9.53
N LEU A 55 -11.09 -4.96 9.42
CA LEU A 55 -9.98 -4.61 8.54
C LEU A 55 -8.62 -4.82 9.21
N VAL A 56 -7.65 -5.24 8.41
CA VAL A 56 -6.26 -5.45 8.79
C VAL A 56 -5.41 -4.27 8.30
N PRO A 57 -4.87 -3.42 9.20
CA PRO A 57 -4.00 -2.33 8.79
C PRO A 57 -2.65 -2.83 8.27
N VAL A 58 -2.27 -2.43 7.04
CA VAL A 58 -1.02 -2.83 6.39
C VAL A 58 -0.25 -1.60 5.93
N MET A 59 1.01 -1.51 6.35
CA MET A 59 1.94 -0.44 6.00
C MET A 59 2.89 -0.87 4.89
N TRP A 60 4.00 -0.15 4.74
CA TRP A 60 5.13 -0.50 3.88
C TRP A 60 6.43 -0.36 4.68
N SER A 61 7.46 -1.07 4.26
CA SER A 61 8.82 -0.96 4.79
C SER A 61 9.77 -0.28 3.80
N VAL A 62 9.45 -0.33 2.50
CA VAL A 62 10.28 0.25 1.43
C VAL A 62 9.45 1.22 0.60
N SER A 63 10.08 2.32 0.18
CA SER A 63 9.45 3.28 -0.72
C SER A 63 10.47 3.85 -1.71
N GLY A 64 10.06 3.89 -2.98
CA GLY A 64 10.80 4.61 -4.04
C GLY A 64 10.51 6.11 -4.10
N GLN A 65 9.55 6.59 -3.28
CA GLN A 65 9.04 7.96 -3.30
C GLN A 65 8.56 8.40 -4.69
N ASP A 66 7.90 7.49 -5.40
CA ASP A 66 7.43 7.63 -6.77
C ASP A 66 6.35 8.72 -6.96
N TRP A 67 5.81 9.26 -5.86
CA TRP A 67 4.96 10.44 -5.88
C TRP A 67 5.73 11.75 -6.16
N LYS A 68 7.06 11.74 -6.11
CA LYS A 68 7.93 12.87 -6.48
C LYS A 68 8.34 12.79 -7.96
N SER A 69 8.84 13.89 -8.50
CA SER A 69 9.37 13.98 -9.87
C SER A 69 10.73 13.30 -9.99
N TYR A 70 10.75 11.97 -9.92
CA TYR A 70 11.94 11.14 -10.13
C TYR A 70 11.84 10.34 -11.43
N SER A 71 13.00 10.11 -12.05
CA SER A 71 13.10 9.19 -13.19
C SER A 71 12.87 7.73 -12.76
N ALA A 72 12.54 6.87 -13.71
CA ALA A 72 12.32 5.44 -13.45
C ALA A 72 13.55 4.78 -12.79
N ASN A 73 14.76 5.09 -13.27
CA ASN A 73 16.00 4.58 -12.68
C ASN A 73 16.19 5.06 -11.24
N GLU A 74 15.88 6.31 -10.96
CA GLU A 74 15.93 6.86 -9.61
C GLU A 74 14.94 6.19 -8.65
N ILE A 75 13.71 5.92 -9.09
CA ILE A 75 12.71 5.17 -8.31
C ILE A 75 13.23 3.75 -8.04
N LYS A 76 13.69 3.05 -9.07
CA LYS A 76 14.27 1.70 -8.96
C LYS A 76 15.42 1.67 -7.96
N GLN A 77 16.40 2.56 -8.11
CA GLN A 77 17.58 2.58 -7.25
C GLN A 77 17.25 2.87 -5.78
N ARG A 78 16.26 3.75 -5.52
CA ARG A 78 15.78 3.98 -4.15
C ARG A 78 15.21 2.71 -3.54
N ILE A 79 14.42 1.95 -4.29
CA ILE A 79 13.86 0.68 -3.82
C ILE A 79 14.97 -0.35 -3.61
N ARG A 80 15.86 -0.53 -4.60
CA ARG A 80 16.95 -1.51 -4.55
C ARG A 80 17.88 -1.36 -3.35
N ARG A 81 18.15 -0.13 -2.92
CA ARG A 81 18.98 0.14 -1.73
C ARG A 81 18.35 -0.28 -0.41
N GLN A 82 17.05 -0.53 -0.39
CA GLN A 82 16.28 -0.82 0.83
C GLN A 82 15.78 -2.27 0.88
N ILE A 83 15.40 -2.87 -0.25
CA ILE A 83 14.67 -4.14 -0.27
C ILE A 83 15.46 -5.33 0.29
N ARG A 84 14.76 -6.13 1.08
CA ARG A 84 15.15 -7.43 1.62
C ARG A 84 13.95 -8.38 1.60
N GLY A 85 14.20 -9.67 1.85
CA GLY A 85 13.13 -10.65 1.98
C GLY A 85 12.15 -10.25 3.09
N GLY A 86 10.85 -10.27 2.79
CA GLY A 86 9.82 -9.87 3.74
C GLY A 86 9.48 -8.37 3.73
N ASP A 87 9.94 -7.59 2.75
CA ASP A 87 9.56 -6.19 2.61
C ASP A 87 8.24 -5.97 1.86
N VAL A 88 7.55 -4.89 2.21
CA VAL A 88 6.38 -4.37 1.47
C VAL A 88 6.78 -3.06 0.82
N ILE A 89 6.72 -3.01 -0.51
CA ILE A 89 7.09 -1.84 -1.32
C ILE A 89 5.86 -0.95 -1.55
N LEU A 90 5.98 0.36 -1.28
CA LEU A 90 4.97 1.36 -1.60
C LEU A 90 5.27 2.01 -2.96
N LEU A 91 4.26 1.96 -3.85
CA LEU A 91 4.16 2.65 -5.13
C LEU A 91 2.73 3.20 -5.30
N HIS A 92 2.53 4.07 -6.29
CA HIS A 92 1.26 4.75 -6.56
C HIS A 92 0.87 4.70 -8.05
N ASP A 93 -0.42 4.50 -8.29
CA ASP A 93 -1.11 4.61 -9.58
C ASP A 93 -1.90 5.92 -9.72
N GLY A 94 -1.92 6.77 -8.69
CA GLY A 94 -2.67 8.03 -8.65
C GLY A 94 -2.00 9.14 -7.83
N SER A 95 -2.74 10.21 -7.53
CA SER A 95 -2.27 11.33 -6.71
C SER A 95 -3.37 11.91 -5.83
N HIS A 96 -2.98 12.42 -4.67
CA HIS A 96 -3.87 13.18 -3.79
C HIS A 96 -4.15 14.61 -4.29
N THR A 97 -3.42 15.07 -5.31
CA THR A 97 -3.54 16.42 -5.89
C THR A 97 -4.58 16.49 -7.02
N GLY A 98 -5.02 15.35 -7.57
CA GLY A 98 -5.97 15.30 -8.68
C GLY A 98 -5.89 13.99 -9.46
N MET A 99 -6.89 13.80 -10.34
CA MET A 99 -6.96 12.68 -11.27
C MET A 99 -6.02 12.90 -12.47
N GLY A 100 -5.58 11.82 -13.12
CA GLY A 100 -4.82 11.89 -14.38
C GLY A 100 -3.36 12.33 -14.25
N VAL A 101 -2.78 12.25 -13.05
CA VAL A 101 -1.34 12.50 -12.87
C VAL A 101 -0.53 11.41 -13.58
N ASP A 102 0.46 11.81 -14.37
CA ASP A 102 1.33 10.88 -15.07
C ASP A 102 2.16 10.03 -14.07
N ARG A 103 2.08 8.71 -14.24
CA ARG A 103 2.83 7.70 -13.49
C ARG A 103 3.68 6.80 -14.38
N SER A 104 3.97 7.24 -15.62
CA SER A 104 4.82 6.55 -16.59
C SER A 104 6.17 6.12 -16.01
N GLN A 105 6.81 6.98 -15.21
CA GLN A 105 8.08 6.67 -14.56
C GLN A 105 7.96 5.54 -13.52
N THR A 106 6.84 5.45 -12.80
CA THR A 106 6.57 4.34 -11.87
C THR A 106 6.43 3.02 -12.63
N ILE A 107 5.70 3.03 -13.76
CA ILE A 107 5.50 1.85 -14.61
C ILE A 107 6.84 1.34 -15.15
N ILE A 108 7.64 2.24 -15.76
CA ILE A 108 8.97 1.88 -16.28
C ILE A 108 9.88 1.38 -15.15
N ALA A 109 9.79 1.98 -13.95
CA ALA A 109 10.57 1.51 -12.80
C ALA A 109 10.20 0.07 -12.41
N THR A 110 8.91 -0.29 -12.43
CA THR A 110 8.46 -1.66 -12.15
C THR A 110 8.91 -2.65 -13.22
N ASP A 111 8.87 -2.27 -14.50
CA ASP A 111 9.31 -3.11 -15.62
C ASP A 111 10.80 -3.44 -15.53
N LEU A 112 11.61 -2.52 -14.99
CA LEU A 112 13.04 -2.74 -14.77
C LEU A 112 13.30 -3.50 -13.46
N LEU A 113 12.60 -3.15 -12.38
CA LEU A 113 12.84 -3.67 -11.02
C LEU A 113 12.46 -5.14 -10.87
N ILE A 114 11.28 -5.52 -11.32
CA ILE A 114 10.71 -6.86 -11.08
C ILE A 114 11.58 -7.97 -11.67
N PRO A 115 12.00 -7.94 -12.96
CA PRO A 115 12.83 -9.00 -13.52
C PRO A 115 14.22 -9.04 -12.87
N GLU A 116 14.82 -7.90 -12.56
CA GLU A 116 16.13 -7.81 -11.86
C GLU A 116 16.03 -8.43 -10.46
N ALA A 117 15.00 -8.09 -9.67
CA ALA A 117 14.83 -8.68 -8.35
C ALA A 117 14.52 -10.18 -8.43
N LYS A 118 13.72 -10.63 -9.42
CA LYS A 118 13.44 -12.06 -9.61
C LYS A 118 14.69 -12.87 -9.95
N SER A 119 15.62 -12.34 -10.76
CA SER A 119 16.87 -13.05 -11.08
C SER A 119 17.80 -13.19 -9.86
N GLU A 120 17.60 -12.37 -8.84
CA GLU A 120 18.29 -12.44 -7.55
C GLU A 120 17.56 -13.31 -6.51
N GLY A 121 16.47 -13.97 -6.89
CA GLY A 121 15.74 -14.90 -6.03
C GLY A 121 14.60 -14.26 -5.21
N PHE A 122 14.23 -13.01 -5.48
CA PHE A 122 13.01 -12.44 -4.87
C PHE A 122 11.76 -13.04 -5.49
N GLU A 123 10.78 -13.32 -4.63
CA GLU A 123 9.41 -13.63 -5.03
C GLU A 123 8.49 -12.45 -4.70
N PHE A 124 7.64 -12.07 -5.65
CA PHE A 124 6.63 -11.04 -5.46
C PHE A 124 5.28 -11.71 -5.20
N VAL A 125 4.79 -11.57 -3.98
CA VAL A 125 3.53 -12.16 -3.51
C VAL A 125 2.53 -11.08 -3.12
N THR A 126 1.27 -11.47 -2.96
CA THR A 126 0.25 -10.61 -2.36
C THR A 126 0.46 -10.50 -0.85
N ILE A 127 -0.12 -9.45 -0.23
CA ILE A 127 -0.07 -9.31 1.24
C ILE A 127 -0.67 -10.52 1.97
N PRO A 128 -1.85 -11.07 1.58
CA PRO A 128 -2.36 -12.29 2.21
C PRO A 128 -1.42 -13.49 2.04
N GLY A 129 -0.79 -13.65 0.87
CA GLY A 129 0.21 -14.70 0.64
C GLY A 129 1.41 -14.57 1.58
N MET A 130 1.93 -13.35 1.73
CA MET A 130 3.01 -13.03 2.66
C MET A 130 2.66 -13.32 4.13
N MET A 131 1.44 -12.95 4.56
CA MET A 131 0.96 -13.19 5.92
C MET A 131 0.85 -14.68 6.23
N ASN A 132 0.40 -15.49 5.27
CA ASN A 132 0.31 -16.95 5.43
C ASN A 132 1.69 -17.61 5.54
N THR A 133 2.64 -17.24 4.69
CA THR A 133 4.02 -17.76 4.77
C THR A 133 4.70 -17.40 6.10
N SER A 134 4.44 -16.20 6.61
CA SER A 134 4.99 -15.72 7.89
C SER A 134 4.39 -16.44 9.11
N ALA A 135 3.15 -16.93 9.01
CA ALA A 135 2.55 -17.75 10.07
C ALA A 135 3.20 -19.13 10.13
N VAL A 136 3.38 -19.77 8.97
CA VAL A 136 4.01 -21.10 8.85
C VAL A 136 5.46 -21.11 9.33
N SER A 137 6.22 -20.03 9.14
CA SER A 137 7.62 -19.94 9.60
C SER A 137 7.78 -19.69 11.09
N ARG A 138 6.73 -19.27 11.81
CA ARG A 138 6.76 -19.06 13.28
C ARG A 138 6.34 -20.30 14.09
N GLU A 139 5.72 -21.28 13.43
CA GLU A 139 5.28 -22.55 14.04
C GLU A 139 6.33 -23.68 13.90
N ARG A 140 7.50 -23.37 13.32
CA ARG A 140 8.68 -24.26 13.25
C ARG A 140 9.80 -23.72 14.12
#